data_AF-A0A970DBQ3-F1
#
_entry.id   AF-A0A970DBQ3-F1
#
_cell.length_a   1.000
_cell.length_b   1.000
_cell.length_c   1.000
_cell.angle_alpha   90.00
_cell.angle_beta   90.00
_cell.angle_gamma   90.00
#
_symmetry.space_group_name_H-M   'P 1'
#
loop_
_entity.id
_entity.type
_entity.pdbx_description
1 polymer ?
#
loop_
_entity_poly.entity_id
_entity_poly.type
_entity_poly.pdbx_seq_one_letter_code
_entity_poly.pdbx_strand_id
1 'polypeptide(L)' 'MSPVYRYQVKDQDGSTKEGTFNAASLQEALNYLRHKNLTVLNLKEQSWGAAPPAVAKTRPSGGSRGGKKAKARD' A
#
# COMPACT_ATOMS: atom_id res chain seq x y z
N MET A 1 14.98 -12.03 18.50
CA MET A 1 14.26 -11.95 17.22
C MET A 1 13.90 -10.49 17.00
N SER A 2 14.37 -9.85 15.94
CA SER A 2 13.95 -8.47 15.63
C SER A 2 12.58 -8.50 14.93
N PRO A 3 11.60 -7.69 15.37
CA PRO A 3 10.32 -7.61 14.69
C PRO A 3 10.45 -7.07 13.26
N VAL A 4 9.58 -7.56 12.37
CA VAL A 4 9.48 -7.07 10.99
C VAL A 4 8.40 -6.00 10.95
N TYR A 5 8.72 -4.83 10.43
CA TYR A 5 7.76 -3.73 10.25
C TYR A 5 7.42 -3.59 8.78
N ARG A 6 6.12 -3.60 8.46
CA ARG A 6 5.64 -3.23 7.13
C ARG A 6 5.37 -1.73 7.09
N TYR A 7 5.91 -1.06 6.09
CA TYR A 7 5.77 0.39 5.92
C TYR A 7 5.16 0.74 4.57
N GLN A 8 4.43 1.86 4.57
CA GLN A 8 3.94 2.55 3.39
C GLN A 8 4.44 3.99 3.47
N VAL A 9 5.15 4.42 2.45
CA VAL A 9 5.77 5.75 2.37
C VAL A 9 5.38 6.43 1.08
N LYS A 10 5.38 7.76 1.09
CA LYS A 10 5.25 8.60 -0.09
C LYS A 10 6.60 9.19 -0.42
N ASP A 11 7.02 8.99 -1.66
CA ASP A 11 8.23 9.57 -2.23
C ASP A 11 7.99 11.05 -2.57
N GLN A 12 9.05 11.80 -2.88
CA GLN A 12 8.95 13.23 -3.21
C GLN A 12 8.15 13.48 -4.50
N ASP A 13 8.16 12.51 -5.41
CA ASP A 13 7.37 12.51 -6.64
C ASP A 13 5.85 12.29 -6.37
N GLY A 14 5.49 12.06 -5.11
CA GLY A 14 4.13 11.77 -4.69
C GLY A 14 3.70 10.32 -4.90
N SER A 15 4.60 9.48 -5.40
CA SER A 15 4.39 8.04 -5.55
C SER A 15 4.42 7.31 -4.21
N THR A 16 3.43 6.46 -3.97
CA THR A 16 3.37 5.62 -2.76
C THR A 16 4.13 4.33 -2.96
N LYS A 17 5.05 4.01 -2.05
CA LYS A 17 5.84 2.77 -2.03
C LYS A 17 5.55 2.00 -0.74
N GLU A 18 5.46 0.68 -0.85
CA GLU A 18 5.32 -0.23 0.28
C GLU A 18 6.55 -1.13 0.40
N GLY A 19 6.91 -1.50 1.62
CA GLY A 19 8.02 -2.41 1.89
C GLY A 19 7.99 -2.99 3.29
N THR A 20 8.95 -3.85 3.59
CA THR A 20 9.19 -4.39 4.93
C THR A 20 10.59 -4.04 5.39
N PHE A 21 10.74 -3.78 6.68
CA PHE A 21 12.01 -3.43 7.30
C PHE A 21 12.14 -4.15 8.64
N ASN A 22 13.26 -4.83 8.84
CA ASN A 22 13.57 -5.46 10.12
C ASN A 22 14.27 -4.43 10.99
N ALA A 23 13.68 -4.10 12.13
CA ALA A 23 14.23 -3.14 13.07
C ALA A 23 14.14 -3.67 14.49
N ALA A 24 15.03 -3.20 15.36
CA ALA A 24 14.95 -3.52 16.79
C ALA A 24 13.73 -2.85 17.45
N SER A 25 13.24 -1.75 16.90
CA SER A 25 12.10 -0.98 17.42
C SER A 25 11.45 -0.10 16.34
N LEU A 26 10.19 0.28 16.57
CA LEU A 26 9.45 1.21 15.71
C LEU A 26 10.17 2.55 15.48
N GLN A 27 10.86 3.05 16.50
CA GLN A 27 11.60 4.31 16.41
C GLN A 27 12.80 4.23 15.46
N GLU A 28 13.49 3.08 15.42
CA GLU A 28 14.59 2.82 14.49
C GLU A 28 14.08 2.75 13.05
N ALA A 29 12.94 2.07 12.83
CA ALA A 29 12.28 2.03 11.53
C ALA A 29 11.84 3.42 11.05
N LEU A 30 11.24 4.24 11.93
CA LEU A 30 10.87 5.62 11.59
C LEU A 30 12.10 6.48 11.27
N ASN A 31 13.17 6.35 12.05
CA ASN A 31 14.39 7.12 11.82
C ASN A 31 15.01 6.78 10.46
N TYR A 32 15.06 5.49 10.11
CA TYR A 32 15.52 5.03 8.80
C TYR A 32 14.72 5.63 7.64
N LEU A 33 13.38 5.61 7.73
CA LEU A 33 12.52 6.16 6.68
C LEU A 33 12.63 7.68 6.57
N ARG A 34 12.74 8.39 7.70
CA ARG A 34 12.97 9.85 7.74
C ARG A 34 14.32 10.23 7.14
N HIS A 35 15.39 9.49 7.42
CA HIS A 35 16.71 9.70 6.84
C HIS A 35 16.72 9.59 5.30
N LYS A 36 15.78 8.82 4.73
CA LYS A 36 15.60 8.71 3.27
C LYS A 36 14.73 9.80 2.66
N ASN A 37 14.33 10.80 3.44
CA ASN A 37 13.42 11.86 3.00
C ASN A 37 12.05 11.32 2.53
N LEU A 38 11.65 10.16 3.05
CA LEU A 38 10.38 9.51 2.71
C LEU A 38 9.31 9.90 3.72
N THR A 39 8.13 10.26 3.23
CA THR A 39 7.00 10.60 4.11
C THR A 39 6.29 9.32 4.53
N VAL A 40 6.36 8.97 5.81
CA VAL A 40 5.69 7.76 6.34
C VAL A 40 4.19 7.97 6.39
N LEU A 41 3.45 7.18 5.61
CA LEU A 41 1.98 7.15 5.62
C LEU A 41 1.44 6.11 6.61
N ASN A 42 2.08 4.95 6.66
CA ASN A 42 1.68 3.85 7.52
C ASN A 42 2.91 3.04 7.93
N LEU A 43 2.99 2.63 9.19
CA LEU A 43 4.05 1.76 9.71
C LEU A 43 3.41 0.83 10.73
N LYS A 44 3.44 -0.47 10.47
CA LYS A 44 2.85 -1.48 11.35
C LYS A 44 3.83 -2.61 11.60
N GLU A 45 3.93 -3.01 12.86
CA GLU A 45 4.64 -4.23 13.21
C GLU A 45 3.88 -5.43 12.65
N GLN A 46 4.58 -6.25 11.87
CA GLN A 46 4.07 -7.52 11.39
C GLN A 46 4.27 -8.54 12.53
N SER A 47 3.35 -8.51 13.48
CA SER A 47 3.29 -9.49 14.55
C SER A 47 2.92 -10.86 13.93
N TRP A 48 3.59 -11.94 14.33
CA TRP A 48 3.48 -13.30 13.78
C TRP A 48 2.10 -13.98 13.97
N GLY A 49 1.04 -13.21 14.23
CA GLY A 49 -0.33 -13.70 14.42
C GLY A 49 -1.42 -12.71 13.98
N ALA A 50 -1.07 -11.55 13.41
CA ALA A 50 -2.06 -10.62 12.87
C ALA A 50 -2.31 -10.95 11.40
N ALA A 51 -3.52 -11.40 11.09
CA ALA A 51 -3.97 -11.66 9.72
C ALA A 51 -3.55 -10.51 8.78
N PRO A 52 -3.03 -10.79 7.58
CA PRO A 52 -2.57 -9.75 6.68
C PRO A 52 -3.70 -8.75 6.45
N PRO A 53 -3.46 -7.42 6.50
CA PRO A 53 -4.49 -6.47 6.12
C PRO A 53 -4.90 -6.86 4.70
N ALA A 54 -6.19 -7.09 4.49
CA ALA A 54 -6.74 -7.28 3.18
C ALA A 54 -6.33 -6.05 2.36
N VAL A 55 -5.25 -6.18 1.60
CA VAL A 55 -4.89 -5.23 0.56
C VAL A 55 -6.11 -5.28 -0.33
N ALA A 56 -6.97 -4.28 -0.17
CA ALA A 56 -8.07 -4.04 -1.09
C ALA A 56 -7.36 -3.90 -2.42
N LYS A 57 -7.32 -5.01 -3.18
CA LYS A 57 -6.92 -5.03 -4.58
C LYS A 57 -7.82 -3.99 -5.20
N THR A 58 -7.29 -2.79 -5.38
CA THR A 58 -7.83 -1.78 -6.28
C THR A 58 -8.00 -2.54 -7.58
N ARG A 59 -9.24 -2.92 -7.88
CA ARG A 59 -9.59 -3.63 -9.10
C ARG A 59 -9.02 -2.80 -10.24
N PRO A 60 -8.02 -3.29 -10.99
CA PRO A 60 -7.74 -2.68 -12.26
C PRO A 60 -8.84 -3.14 -13.22
N SER A 61 -8.96 -2.40 -14.32
CA SER A 61 -9.83 -2.65 -15.47
C SER A 61 -11.22 -2.03 -15.31
N GLY A 62 -11.54 -0.96 -16.04
CA GLY A 62 -11.28 -0.85 -17.47
C GLY A 62 -12.63 -1.02 -18.16
N GLY A 63 -13.03 0.00 -18.92
CA GLY A 63 -14.39 0.15 -19.40
C GLY A 63 -14.92 -1.05 -20.19
N SER A 64 -16.22 -1.30 -20.02
CA SER A 64 -17.02 -1.95 -21.05
C SER A 64 -17.86 -0.90 -21.75
N ARG A 65 -17.36 -0.44 -22.91
CA ARG A 65 -18.22 0.02 -24.00
C ARG A 65 -19.07 -1.17 -24.43
N GLY A 66 -20.33 -1.19 -24.03
CA GLY A 66 -21.40 -1.95 -24.67
C GLY A 66 -22.61 -1.02 -24.64
N GLY A 67 -22.87 -0.25 -25.68
CA GLY A 67 -23.28 -0.78 -26.97
C GLY A 67 -24.80 -0.62 -27.02
N LYS A 68 -25.22 0.48 -27.64
CA LYS A 68 -26.62 0.82 -27.91
C LYS A 68 -27.40 -0.43 -28.37
N LYS A 69 -28.46 -0.79 -27.65
CA LYS A 69 -29.61 -1.45 -28.28
C LYS A 69 -30.72 -0.43 -28.44
N ALA A 70 -30.62 0.33 -29.53
CA ALA A 70 -31.80 0.78 -30.24
C ALA A 70 -32.36 -0.46 -30.98
N LYS A 71 -33.54 -0.90 -30.60
CA LYS A 71 -34.41 -1.77 -31.41
C LYS A 71 -35.74 -1.03 -31.47
N ALA A 72 -35.93 -0.17 -32.46
CA ALA A 72 -36.47 -0.49 -33.79
C ALA A 72 -37.92 -1.01 -33.70
N ARG A 73 -38.84 -0.12 -34.09
CA ARG A 73 -40.14 -0.31 -34.77
C ARG A 73 -40.69 -1.75 -34.86
N ASP A 74 -41.90 -1.95 -34.35
CA ASP A 74 -43.15 -1.92 -35.15
C ASP A 74 -44.29 -1.44 -34.24
#